data_AF-A0A848IN28-F1
#
_entry.id   AF-A0A848IN28-F1
#
_cell.length_a   1.000
_cell.length_b   1.000
_cell.length_c   1.000
_cell.angle_alpha   90.00
_cell.angle_beta   90.00
_cell.angle_gamma   90.00
#
_symmetry.space_group_name_H-M   'P 1'
#
loop_
_entity.id
_entity.type
_entity.pdbx_description
1 polymer ?
#
loop_
_entity_poly.entity_id
_entity_poly.type
_entity_poly.pdbx_seq_one_letter_code
_entity_poly.pdbx_strand_id
1 'polypeptide(L)'
;MKLTPTQRRILEVLTDNGPVRTMSGLAYTVFPNATYRSPQGAALNISRHVKPLVRAALVNDWAVGPAEFRITAAGRLALAALHQQQEHGQ
;
A
#
# COMPACT_ATOMS: atom_id res chain seq x y z
N MET A 1 7.60 -14.47 1.27
CA MET A 1 7.94 -13.04 1.49
C MET A 1 7.20 -12.56 2.72
N LYS A 2 7.86 -11.91 3.69
CA LYS A 2 7.21 -11.34 4.88
C LYS A 2 6.91 -9.87 4.64
N LEU A 3 5.63 -9.48 4.71
CA LEU A 3 5.23 -8.07 4.58
C LEU A 3 5.56 -7.30 5.87
N THR A 4 6.08 -6.09 5.73
CA THR A 4 6.27 -5.18 6.87
C THR A 4 4.93 -4.62 7.37
N PRO A 5 4.86 -4.07 8.60
CA PRO A 5 3.64 -3.44 9.09
C PRO A 5 3.10 -2.34 8.16
N THR A 6 4.00 -1.49 7.63
CA THR A 6 3.63 -0.44 6.66
C THR A 6 3.11 -1.03 5.35
N GLN A 7 3.73 -2.10 4.85
CA GLN A 7 3.30 -2.76 3.62
C GLN A 7 1.92 -3.40 3.78
N ARG A 8 1.66 -4.04 4.92
CA ARG A 8 0.33 -4.54 5.26
C ARG A 8 -0.69 -3.40 5.29
N ARG A 9 -0.37 -2.30 5.97
CA ARG A 9 -1.24 -1.12 6.05
C ARG A 9 -1.57 -0.53 4.67
N ILE A 10 -0.61 -0.50 3.74
CA ILE A 10 -0.86 -0.09 2.36
C ILE A 10 -1.92 -0.99 1.69
N LEU A 11 -1.81 -2.32 1.85
CA LEU A 11 -2.77 -3.26 1.27
C LEU A 11 -4.16 -3.12 1.90
N GLU A 12 -4.25 -2.97 3.22
CA GLU A 12 -5.50 -2.70 3.95
C GLU A 12 -6.16 -1.42 3.41
N VAL A 13 -5.41 -0.31 3.37
CA VAL A 13 -5.91 0.99 2.92
C VAL A 13 -6.42 0.95 1.48
N LEU A 14 -5.71 0.29 0.57
CA LEU A 14 -6.14 0.13 -0.83
C LEU A 14 -7.33 -0.83 -0.99
N THR A 15 -7.56 -1.71 -0.01
CA THR A 15 -8.74 -2.58 0.03
C THR A 15 -9.95 -1.81 0.53
N ASP A 16 -9.80 -1.04 1.62
CA ASP A 16 -10.90 -0.36 2.29
C ASP A 16 -11.35 0.92 1.56
N ASN A 17 -10.40 1.70 1.05
CA ASN A 17 -10.67 3.01 0.44
C ASN A 17 -10.73 2.98 -1.09
N GLY A 18 -10.38 1.84 -1.69
CA GLY A 18 -10.26 1.70 -3.13
C GLY A 18 -9.01 2.38 -3.71
N PRO A 19 -9.03 2.74 -5.00
CA PRO A 19 -7.88 3.29 -5.71
C PRO A 19 -7.43 4.64 -5.13
N VAL A 20 -6.13 4.81 -4.89
CA VAL A 20 -5.58 6.09 -4.45
C VAL A 20 -4.79 6.76 -5.56
N ARG A 21 -5.15 8.01 -5.85
CA ARG A 21 -4.49 8.85 -6.84
C ARG A 21 -3.23 9.45 -6.23
N THR A 22 -2.10 9.31 -6.93
CA THR A 22 -0.78 9.86 -6.57
C THR A 22 -0.08 9.18 -5.38
N MET A 23 1.25 9.22 -5.40
CA MET A 23 2.09 8.64 -4.33
C MET A 23 1.96 9.43 -3.02
N SER A 24 1.86 10.76 -3.09
CA SER A 24 1.65 11.60 -1.90
C SER A 24 0.27 11.34 -1.28
N GLY A 25 -0.78 11.20 -2.10
CA GLY A 25 -2.11 10.82 -1.63
C GLY A 25 -2.07 9.51 -0.84
N LEU A 26 -1.39 8.49 -1.37
CA LEU A 26 -1.21 7.22 -0.68
C LEU A 26 -0.48 7.36 0.66
N ALA A 27 0.52 8.24 0.75
CA ALA A 27 1.19 8.52 2.01
C ALA A 27 0.23 9.09 3.08
N TYR A 28 -0.58 10.08 2.72
CA TYR A 28 -1.56 10.68 3.64
C TYR A 28 -2.68 9.72 4.03
N THR A 29 -3.11 8.82 3.14
CA THR A 29 -4.12 7.81 3.49
C THR A 29 -3.55 6.75 4.44
N VAL A 30 -2.31 6.33 4.23
CA VAL A 30 -1.63 5.32 5.07
C VAL A 30 -1.24 5.89 6.43
N PHE A 31 -0.84 7.16 6.46
CA PHE A 31 -0.38 7.85 7.66
C PHE A 31 -1.17 9.16 7.87
N PRO A 32 -2.46 9.08 8.25
CA PRO A 32 -3.33 10.26 8.35
C PRO A 32 -2.85 11.30 9.37
N ASN A 33 -2.08 10.88 10.37
CA ASN A 33 -1.55 11.75 11.43
C ASN A 33 -0.11 12.22 11.17
N ALA A 34 0.49 11.88 10.01
CA ALA A 34 1.87 12.27 9.72
C ALA A 34 1.95 13.69 9.14
N THR A 35 2.82 14.50 9.72
CA THR A 35 3.16 15.82 9.18
C THR A 35 4.30 15.69 8.18
N TYR A 36 4.04 16.02 6.92
CA TYR A 36 5.06 16.11 5.89
C TYR A 36 5.35 17.56 5.53
N ARG A 37 6.64 17.89 5.32
CA ARG A 37 7.06 19.24 4.90
C ARG A 37 6.63 19.59 3.47
N SER A 38 6.34 18.60 2.64
CA SER A 38 5.87 18.76 1.26
C SER A 38 5.25 17.47 0.70
N PRO A 39 4.45 17.54 -0.38
CA PRO A 39 3.95 16.36 -1.09
C PRO A 39 5.07 15.44 -1.59
N GLN A 40 6.19 16.00 -2.06
CA GLN A 40 7.36 15.23 -2.51
C GLN A 40 7.99 14.46 -1.34
N GLY A 41 8.08 15.08 -0.16
CA GLY A 41 8.53 14.41 1.06
C GLY A 41 7.63 13.24 1.46
N ALA A 42 6.31 13.42 1.37
CA ALA A 42 5.33 12.36 1.62
C ALA A 42 5.48 11.19 0.62
N ALA A 43 5.59 11.52 -0.67
CA ALA A 43 5.79 10.54 -1.74
C ALA A 43 7.09 9.74 -1.56
N LEU A 44 8.21 10.41 -1.24
CA LEU A 44 9.49 9.74 -0.97
C LEU A 44 9.38 8.82 0.24
N ASN A 45 8.71 9.26 1.31
CA ASN A 45 8.52 8.46 2.51
C ASN A 45 7.82 7.13 2.21
N ILE A 46 6.67 7.16 1.52
CA ILE A 46 5.87 5.96 1.24
C ILE A 46 6.46 5.10 0.10
N SER A 47 7.18 5.70 -0.86
CA SER A 47 7.68 4.99 -2.06
C SER A 47 8.56 3.78 -1.74
N ARG A 48 9.36 3.85 -0.66
CA ARG A 48 10.22 2.74 -0.22
C ARG A 48 9.43 1.49 0.17
N HIS A 49 8.18 1.68 0.58
CA HIS A 49 7.28 0.60 1.01
C HIS A 49 6.42 0.10 -0.15
N VAL A 50 6.00 1.01 -1.05
CA VAL A 50 5.15 0.70 -2.21
C VAL A 50 5.91 -0.01 -3.32
N LYS A 51 7.14 0.41 -3.64
CA LYS A 51 7.93 -0.18 -4.74
C LYS A 51 8.10 -1.70 -4.62
N PRO A 52 8.41 -2.28 -3.44
CA PRO A 52 8.43 -3.74 -3.29
C PRO A 52 7.07 -4.41 -3.56
N LEU A 53 5.95 -3.78 -3.20
CA LEU A 53 4.61 -4.31 -3.46
C LEU A 53 4.28 -4.30 -4.95
N VAL A 54 4.68 -3.25 -5.66
CA VAL A 54 4.56 -3.15 -7.12
C VAL A 54 5.41 -4.21 -7.80
N ARG A 55 6.68 -4.34 -7.41
CA ARG A 55 7.58 -5.40 -7.94
C ARG A 55 7.06 -6.81 -7.69
N ALA A 56 6.35 -7.03 -6.58
CA ALA A 56 5.72 -8.30 -6.25
C ALA A 56 4.32 -8.47 -6.88
N ALA A 57 3.88 -7.55 -7.74
CA ALA A 57 2.55 -7.53 -8.36
C ALA A 57 1.37 -7.58 -7.36
N LEU A 58 1.58 -7.10 -6.13
CA LEU A 58 0.55 -7.00 -5.09
C LEU A 58 -0.24 -5.69 -5.19
N VAL A 59 0.39 -4.66 -5.76
CA VAL A 59 -0.22 -3.36 -6.07
C VAL A 59 0.14 -3.01 -7.51
N ASN A 60 -0.82 -2.51 -8.28
CA ASN A 60 -0.57 -1.98 -9.63
C ASN A 60 -0.22 -0.49 -9.56
N ASP A 61 0.71 -0.05 -10.40
CA ASP A 61 0.91 1.35 -10.79
C ASP A 61 0.54 1.52 -12.27
N TRP A 62 -0.72 1.83 -12.56
CA TRP A 62 -1.10 2.09 -13.95
C TRP A 62 -0.52 3.45 -14.37
N ALA A 63 0.59 3.43 -15.12
CA ALA A 63 1.18 4.61 -15.74
C ALA A 63 0.41 5.09 -17.00
N VAL A 64 -0.61 4.35 -17.44
CA VAL A 64 -1.45 4.70 -18.61
C VAL A 64 -2.74 5.34 -18.09
N GLY A 65 -2.70 6.66 -17.86
CA GLY A 65 -3.77 7.44 -17.20
C GLY A 65 -3.26 8.18 -15.96
N PRO A 66 -4.12 8.84 -15.17
CA PRO A 66 -3.68 9.37 -13.87
C PRO A 66 -3.16 8.18 -13.06
N ALA A 67 -1.91 8.23 -12.58
CA ALA A 67 -1.30 7.12 -11.85
C ALA A 67 -2.12 6.80 -10.58
N GLU A 68 -2.86 5.69 -10.62
CA GLU A 68 -3.67 5.19 -9.50
C GLU A 68 -3.03 3.92 -8.93
N PHE A 69 -2.89 3.89 -7.61
CA PHE A 69 -2.50 2.69 -6.88
C PHE A 69 -3.74 1.85 -6.60
N ARG A 70 -3.73 0.59 -7.02
CA ARG A 70 -4.82 -0.38 -6.79
C ARG A 70 -4.26 -1.69 -6.28
N ILE A 71 -4.94 -2.28 -5.29
CA ILE A 71 -4.60 -3.63 -4.85
C ILE A 71 -4.99 -4.66 -5.92
N THR A 72 -4.08 -5.58 -6.22
CA THR A 72 -4.32 -6.67 -7.18
C THR A 72 -5.05 -7.84 -6.52
N ALA A 73 -5.49 -8.82 -7.31
CA ALA A 73 -6.02 -10.07 -6.75
C ALA A 73 -4.97 -10.79 -5.89
N ALA A 74 -3.70 -10.82 -6.33
CA ALA A 74 -2.60 -11.39 -5.56
C ALA A 74 -2.36 -10.62 -4.24
N GLY A 75 -2.46 -9.29 -4.27
CA GLY A 75 -2.40 -8.45 -3.06
C GLY A 75 -3.47 -8.80 -2.03
N ARG A 76 -4.72 -8.99 -2.47
CA ARG A 76 -5.83 -9.40 -1.60
C ARG A 76 -5.61 -10.78 -0.98
N LEU A 77 -5.15 -11.75 -1.78
CA LEU A 77 -4.83 -13.10 -1.28
C LEU A 77 -3.68 -13.07 -0.27
N ALA A 78 -2.63 -12.30 -0.53
CA ALA A 78 -1.51 -12.14 0.39
C ALA A 78 -1.94 -11.51 1.73
N LEU A 79 -2.86 -10.54 1.69
CA LEU A 79 -3.43 -9.94 2.90
C LEU A 79 -4.30 -10.94 3.68
N ALA A 80 -5.16 -11.69 2.99
CA ALA A 80 -6.02 -12.71 3.62
C ALA A 80 -5.20 -13.82 4.30
N ALA A 81 -4.14 -14.31 3.64
CA ALA A 81 -3.25 -15.32 4.20
C ALA A 81 -2.56 -14.84 5.49
N LEU A 82 -2.21 -13.54 5.58
CA LEU A 82 -1.65 -12.97 6.80
C LEU A 82 -2.65 -12.97 7.97
N HIS A 83 -3.93 -12.66 7.71
CA HIS A 83 -4.95 -12.69 8.77
C HIS A 83 -5.13 -14.11 9.31
N GLN A 84 -5.21 -15.11 8.43
CA GLN A 84 -5.33 -16.51 8.84
C GLN A 84 -4.13 -17.01 9.67
N GLN A 85 -2.92 -16.53 9.38
CA GLN A 85 -1.73 -16.84 10.18
C GLN A 85 -1.73 -16.19 11.56
N GLN A 86 -2.42 -15.06 11.74
CA GLN A 86 -2.56 -14.40 13.05
C GLN A 86 -3.64 -15.07 13.92
N GLU A 87 -4.62 -15.72 13.31
CA GLU A 87 -5.70 -16.43 13.99
C GLU A 87 -5.27 -17.83 14.49
N HIS A 88 -4.34 -18.51 13.80
CA HIS A 88 -3.86 -19.85 14.18
C HIS A 88 -2.55 -19.85 15.00
N GLY A 89 -2.02 -18.67 15.32
CA GLY A 89 -0.78 -18.49 16.09
C GLY A 89 -1.01 -18.10 17.56
N GLN A 90 -2.23 -18.22 18.06
CA GLN A 90 -2.62 -17.97 19.46
C GLN A 90 -3.06 -19.26 20.13
#